data_AF-L0G4D1-F1
#
_entry.id   AF-L0G4D1-F1
#
_cell.length_a   1.000
_cell.length_b   1.000
_cell.length_c   1.000
_cell.angle_alpha   90.00
_cell.angle_beta   90.00
_cell.angle_gamma   90.00
#
_symmetry.space_group_name_H-M   'P 1'
#
loop_
_entity.id
_entity.type
_entity.pdbx_description
1 polymer ?
#
loop_
_entity_poly.entity_id
_entity_poly.type
_entity_poly.pdbx_seq_one_letter_code
_entity_poly.pdbx_strand_id
1 'polypeptide(L)'
;MKLTATPILLLLALFSFGITKAQQIQMPQASPAATISQKIGLTDVKLEYSRPSVKDRKIFGTLVPYGEVWRTGANASTKITFSTPVKVEGHEVSAGTYALYAIPNKKEWTFILSDNLELWGAIGYTDENDVLRFTVPSKKSKEMYETMELSFNDMTDTGATLNLHWEKTAAGFRIETEVDPVVMAQIQEMVIDAKSDNPGLLYQAASYYYTNDKDMEQAHEWIQKSVAADPKYWTVHLKAKIEDKLGLTEEAIQSAEMSKQLADEAKNMDYVNLNDRLIKALQ
;
A
#
# COMPACT_ATOMS: atom_id res chain seq x y z
N MET A 1 -57.07 -15.20 68.21
CA MET A 1 -56.58 -14.95 69.58
C MET A 1 -55.08 -14.72 69.50
N LYS A 2 -54.64 -13.48 69.82
CA LYS A 2 -53.31 -13.01 70.29
C LYS A 2 -52.04 -13.67 69.69
N LEU A 3 -51.31 -12.98 68.80
CA LEU A 3 -50.16 -12.07 69.06
C LEU A 3 -48.97 -12.74 69.78
N THR A 4 -47.81 -12.82 69.09
CA THR A 4 -46.51 -12.35 69.61
C THR A 4 -45.52 -12.08 68.45
N ALA A 5 -44.92 -10.88 68.48
CA ALA A 5 -43.78 -10.42 67.67
C ALA A 5 -42.49 -11.18 68.06
N THR A 6 -41.34 -11.15 67.36
CA THR A 6 -40.38 -10.02 67.24
C THR A 6 -39.16 -10.49 66.35
N PRO A 7 -38.10 -9.69 66.06
CA PRO A 7 -37.57 -9.47 64.70
C PRO A 7 -36.10 -9.94 64.51
N ILE A 8 -35.64 -10.30 63.31
CA ILE A 8 -34.19 -10.49 63.08
C ILE A 8 -33.74 -9.92 61.73
N LEU A 9 -33.15 -8.73 61.84
CA LEU A 9 -31.93 -8.25 61.18
C LEU A 9 -31.71 -8.59 59.70
N LEU A 10 -31.96 -7.58 58.87
CA LEU A 10 -31.31 -7.39 57.57
C LEU A 10 -29.79 -7.23 57.78
N LEU A 11 -28.97 -8.18 57.34
CA LEU A 11 -27.53 -7.99 57.18
C LEU A 11 -27.19 -8.00 55.69
N LEU A 12 -27.11 -6.80 55.11
CA LEU A 12 -26.60 -6.56 53.77
C LEU A 12 -25.08 -6.79 53.78
N ALA A 13 -24.63 -8.01 53.47
CA ALA A 13 -23.24 -8.26 53.15
C ALA A 13 -23.00 -7.94 51.67
N LEU A 14 -22.76 -6.66 51.38
CA LEU A 14 -22.19 -6.21 50.11
C LEU A 14 -20.77 -6.80 49.99
N PHE A 15 -20.67 -7.98 49.39
CA PHE A 15 -19.41 -8.47 48.85
C PHE A 15 -19.04 -7.62 47.64
N SER A 16 -18.35 -6.51 47.88
CA SER A 16 -17.60 -5.80 46.87
C SER A 16 -16.48 -6.73 46.38
N PHE A 17 -16.78 -7.53 45.36
CA PHE A 17 -15.75 -8.16 44.53
C PHE A 17 -14.99 -7.04 43.82
N GLY A 18 -13.99 -6.49 44.50
CA GLY A 18 -12.97 -5.68 43.85
C GLY A 18 -12.25 -6.57 42.87
N ILE A 19 -12.46 -6.36 41.58
CA ILE A 19 -11.65 -6.96 40.53
C ILE A 19 -10.25 -6.40 40.72
N THR A 20 -9.39 -7.15 41.40
CA THR A 20 -7.96 -6.91 41.45
C THR A 20 -7.43 -7.19 40.05
N LYS A 21 -7.39 -6.16 39.19
CA LYS A 21 -6.49 -6.20 38.04
C LYS A 21 -5.07 -6.29 38.62
N ALA A 22 -4.45 -7.46 38.52
CA ALA A 22 -3.05 -7.62 38.85
C ALA A 22 -2.27 -6.56 38.05
N GLN A 23 -1.66 -5.60 38.74
CA GLN A 23 -0.73 -4.64 38.12
C GLN A 23 0.55 -5.40 37.80
N GLN A 24 0.59 -6.02 36.63
CA GLN A 24 1.83 -6.53 36.06
C GLN A 24 2.64 -5.34 35.54
N ILE A 25 3.95 -5.32 35.83
CA ILE A 25 4.86 -4.30 35.26
C ILE A 25 4.87 -4.47 33.75
N GLN A 26 4.55 -3.39 33.03
CA GLN A 26 4.60 -3.37 31.57
C GLN A 26 6.07 -3.31 31.12
N MET A 27 6.58 -4.42 30.59
CA MET A 27 7.92 -4.50 30.02
C MET A 27 7.87 -4.31 28.50
N PRO A 28 8.89 -3.68 27.88
CA PRO A 28 9.03 -3.66 26.44
C PRO A 28 9.03 -5.08 25.87
N GLN A 29 8.27 -5.31 24.81
CA GLN A 29 8.26 -6.60 24.12
C GLN A 29 9.60 -6.84 23.42
N ALA A 30 10.12 -8.07 23.51
CA ALA A 30 11.39 -8.43 22.88
C ALA A 30 11.35 -8.33 21.34
N SER A 31 10.15 -8.37 20.75
CA SER A 31 9.89 -8.15 19.34
C SER A 31 8.72 -7.18 19.23
N PRO A 32 9.00 -5.86 19.14
CA PRO A 32 7.95 -4.85 19.04
C PRO A 32 7.05 -5.07 17.82
N ALA A 33 5.77 -4.77 17.98
CA ALA A 33 4.81 -4.80 16.88
C ALA A 33 5.02 -3.60 15.95
N ALA A 34 4.71 -3.79 14.67
CA ALA A 34 4.73 -2.76 13.65
C ALA A 34 3.54 -2.94 12.69
N THR A 35 3.03 -1.81 12.21
CA THR A 35 1.99 -1.76 11.17
C THR A 35 2.47 -0.86 10.04
N ILE A 36 2.28 -1.31 8.81
CA ILE A 36 2.57 -0.54 7.59
C ILE A 36 1.29 -0.48 6.78
N SER A 37 0.95 0.70 6.26
CA SER A 37 -0.15 0.90 5.32
C SER A 37 0.40 1.56 4.07
N GLN A 38 0.14 0.96 2.91
CA GLN A 38 0.62 1.44 1.61
C GLN A 38 -0.52 1.39 0.60
N LYS A 39 -0.72 2.49 -0.14
CA LYS A 39 -1.58 2.48 -1.31
C LYS A 39 -0.76 2.01 -2.51
N ILE A 40 -1.21 0.95 -3.17
CA ILE A 40 -0.64 0.39 -4.39
C ILE A 40 -1.71 0.50 -5.47
N GLY A 41 -1.50 1.34 -6.48
CA GLY A 41 -2.58 1.75 -7.38
C GLY A 41 -3.77 2.30 -6.61
N LEU A 42 -4.92 1.64 -6.72
CA LEU A 42 -6.14 1.99 -5.98
C LEU A 42 -6.37 1.12 -4.73
N THR A 43 -5.52 0.12 -4.50
CA THR A 43 -5.63 -0.85 -3.41
C THR A 43 -4.88 -0.37 -2.17
N ASP A 44 -5.50 -0.49 -1.00
CA ASP A 44 -4.84 -0.31 0.28
C ASP A 44 -4.30 -1.66 0.74
N VAL A 45 -2.98 -1.71 0.98
CA VAL A 45 -2.27 -2.88 1.47
C VAL A 45 -1.75 -2.60 2.87
N LYS A 46 -2.14 -3.44 3.83
CA LYS A 46 -1.75 -3.32 5.24
C LYS A 46 -0.92 -4.52 5.68
N LEU A 47 0.16 -4.27 6.39
CA LEU A 47 0.96 -5.31 7.07
C LEU A 47 0.88 -5.11 8.57
N GLU A 48 0.73 -6.20 9.31
CA GLU A 48 0.77 -6.24 10.77
C GLU A 48 1.71 -7.37 11.20
N TYR A 49 2.81 -7.03 11.88
CA TYR A 49 3.84 -8.00 12.21
C TYR A 49 4.63 -7.60 13.46
N SER A 50 5.36 -8.56 14.05
CA SER A 50 6.35 -8.26 15.09
C SER A 50 7.76 -8.36 14.53
N ARG A 51 8.65 -7.47 14.99
CA ARG A 51 10.01 -7.29 14.47
C ARG A 51 11.05 -7.91 15.41
N PRO A 52 11.47 -9.17 15.22
CA PRO A 52 12.55 -9.76 16.01
C PRO A 52 13.92 -9.19 15.62
N SER A 53 14.83 -9.13 16.60
CA SER A 53 16.24 -8.72 16.39
C SER A 53 17.19 -9.92 16.39
N VAL A 54 18.33 -9.78 15.73
CA VAL A 54 19.36 -10.82 15.62
C VAL A 54 19.96 -11.16 16.98
N LYS A 55 20.44 -10.14 17.72
CA LYS A 55 21.06 -10.27 19.05
C LYS A 55 22.20 -11.29 19.09
N ASP A 56 23.18 -11.14 18.21
CA ASP A 56 24.38 -12.01 18.08
C ASP A 56 24.08 -13.49 17.77
N ARG A 57 22.86 -13.82 17.34
CA ARG A 57 22.47 -15.18 16.94
C ARG A 57 22.57 -15.33 15.43
N LYS A 58 22.91 -16.53 14.98
CA LYS A 58 22.60 -16.92 13.60
C LYS A 58 21.09 -17.08 13.47
N ILE A 59 20.48 -16.49 12.43
CA ILE A 59 19.03 -16.53 12.25
C ILE A 59 18.62 -17.72 11.39
N PHE A 60 19.00 -17.69 10.11
CA PHE A 60 18.53 -18.69 9.15
C PHE A 60 19.38 -19.97 9.20
N GLY A 61 18.70 -21.11 9.21
CA GLY A 61 19.28 -22.43 9.44
C GLY A 61 19.53 -22.77 10.91
N THR A 62 19.12 -21.90 11.84
CA THR A 62 19.20 -22.12 13.30
C THR A 62 17.92 -21.65 13.99
N LEU A 63 17.78 -20.35 14.30
CA LEU A 63 16.58 -19.82 14.95
C LEU A 63 15.34 -20.00 14.08
N VAL A 64 15.51 -19.79 12.77
CA VAL A 64 14.53 -20.12 11.74
C VAL A 64 15.14 -21.26 10.92
N PRO A 65 14.72 -22.52 11.15
CA PRO A 65 15.23 -23.67 10.41
C PRO A 65 14.90 -23.55 8.92
N TYR A 66 15.78 -24.08 8.06
CA TYR A 66 15.49 -24.18 6.64
C TYR A 66 14.54 -25.34 6.36
N GLY A 67 13.67 -25.18 5.37
CA GLY A 67 12.69 -26.20 4.97
C GLY A 67 11.47 -26.31 5.88
N GLU A 68 11.40 -25.51 6.93
CA GLU A 68 10.29 -25.50 7.89
C GLU A 68 9.42 -24.24 7.73
N VAL A 69 8.12 -24.39 8.00
CA VAL A 69 7.19 -23.26 7.95
C VAL A 69 7.47 -22.30 9.09
N TRP A 70 7.58 -21.01 8.74
CA TRP A 70 7.79 -19.91 9.66
C TRP A 70 6.72 -18.85 9.47
N ARG A 71 6.27 -18.29 10.59
CA ARG A 71 5.25 -17.22 10.69
C ARG A 71 5.64 -15.85 10.09
N THR A 72 6.79 -15.78 9.42
CA THR A 72 7.36 -14.55 8.83
C THR A 72 7.45 -13.38 9.83
N GLY A 73 7.85 -13.67 11.08
CA GLY A 73 7.92 -12.71 12.18
C GLY A 73 8.07 -13.36 13.55
N ALA A 74 7.65 -12.64 14.58
CA ALA A 74 7.61 -13.10 15.98
C ALA A 74 6.20 -12.97 16.58
N ASN A 75 5.96 -13.68 17.69
CA ASN A 75 4.66 -13.73 18.36
C ASN A 75 3.55 -14.35 17.46
N ALA A 76 2.52 -13.58 17.13
CA ALA A 76 1.49 -13.97 16.16
C ALA A 76 2.03 -14.06 14.72
N SER A 77 1.29 -14.72 13.83
CA SER A 77 1.60 -14.68 12.40
C SER A 77 1.52 -13.27 11.83
N THR A 78 2.44 -12.95 10.92
CA THR A 78 2.36 -11.72 10.14
C THR A 78 1.07 -11.74 9.33
N LYS A 79 0.35 -10.61 9.31
CA LYS A 79 -0.88 -10.45 8.52
C LYS A 79 -0.65 -9.48 7.39
N ILE A 80 -1.23 -9.81 6.24
CA ILE A 80 -1.30 -8.94 5.06
C ILE A 80 -2.77 -8.79 4.66
N THR A 81 -3.22 -7.56 4.46
CA THR A 81 -4.59 -7.24 4.05
C THR A 81 -4.58 -6.49 2.74
N PHE A 82 -5.47 -6.87 1.82
CA PHE A 82 -5.72 -6.21 0.55
C PHE A 82 -7.16 -5.70 0.52
N SER A 83 -7.38 -4.41 0.23
CA SER A 83 -8.73 -3.84 0.15
C SER A 83 -9.51 -4.19 -1.13
N THR A 84 -8.80 -4.61 -2.18
CA THR A 84 -9.35 -5.09 -3.45
C THR A 84 -8.59 -6.34 -3.89
N PRO A 85 -9.08 -7.10 -4.88
CA PRO A 85 -8.29 -8.16 -5.49
C PRO A 85 -6.96 -7.63 -6.05
N VAL A 86 -5.93 -8.46 -6.00
CA VAL A 86 -4.56 -8.18 -6.45
C VAL A 86 -3.98 -9.39 -7.19
N LYS A 87 -2.84 -9.20 -7.84
CA LYS A 87 -1.97 -10.30 -8.31
C LYS A 87 -0.71 -10.36 -7.46
N VAL A 88 -0.39 -11.54 -6.94
CA VAL A 88 0.84 -11.80 -6.19
C VAL A 88 1.70 -12.75 -7.02
N GLU A 89 2.87 -12.29 -7.48
CA GLU A 89 3.71 -13.03 -8.43
C GLU A 89 2.90 -13.57 -9.62
N GLY A 90 2.02 -12.73 -10.18
CA GLY A 90 1.14 -13.08 -11.30
C GLY A 90 -0.10 -13.93 -10.96
N HIS A 91 -0.26 -14.38 -9.72
CA HIS A 91 -1.41 -15.19 -9.30
C HIS A 91 -2.50 -14.31 -8.69
N GLU A 92 -3.76 -14.53 -9.08
CA GLU A 92 -4.89 -13.79 -8.53
C GLU A 92 -5.11 -14.11 -7.04
N VAL A 93 -5.28 -13.07 -6.25
CA VAL A 93 -5.59 -13.13 -4.82
C VAL A 93 -6.77 -12.19 -4.56
N SER A 94 -7.82 -12.73 -3.96
CA SER A 94 -9.01 -11.96 -3.59
C SER A 94 -8.70 -10.87 -2.56
N ALA A 95 -9.59 -9.88 -2.46
CA ALA A 95 -9.55 -8.95 -1.34
C ALA A 95 -9.76 -9.72 -0.03
N GLY A 96 -9.01 -9.39 1.01
CA GLY A 96 -9.06 -10.15 2.25
C GLY A 96 -7.86 -9.90 3.15
N THR A 97 -7.87 -10.56 4.30
CA THR A 97 -6.73 -10.61 5.22
C THR A 97 -6.20 -12.03 5.26
N TYR A 98 -4.89 -12.17 5.09
CA TYR A 98 -4.19 -13.44 5.03
C TYR A 98 -3.07 -13.46 6.06
N ALA A 99 -2.81 -14.62 6.64
CA ALA A 99 -1.58 -14.88 7.38
C ALA A 99 -0.46 -15.15 6.38
N LEU A 100 0.66 -14.44 6.53
CA LEU A 100 1.85 -14.56 5.69
C LEU A 100 2.86 -15.51 6.36
N TYR A 101 3.00 -16.70 5.80
CA TYR A 101 4.04 -17.66 6.17
C TYR A 101 5.15 -17.70 5.11
N ALA A 102 6.29 -18.24 5.52
CA ALA A 102 7.41 -18.49 4.63
C ALA A 102 8.12 -19.80 5.01
N ILE A 103 8.63 -20.52 4.01
CA ILE A 103 9.55 -21.64 4.16
C ILE A 103 10.90 -21.19 3.60
N PRO A 104 11.84 -20.76 4.45
CA PRO A 104 13.13 -20.29 3.98
C PRO A 104 14.00 -21.48 3.53
N ASN A 105 14.72 -21.30 2.43
CA ASN A 105 15.87 -22.11 2.05
C ASN A 105 17.06 -21.20 1.67
N LYS A 106 18.21 -21.81 1.36
CA LYS A 106 19.46 -21.08 1.06
C LYS A 106 19.41 -20.26 -0.23
N LYS A 107 18.64 -20.70 -1.23
CA LYS A 107 18.60 -20.08 -2.57
C LYS A 107 17.24 -19.48 -2.92
N GLU A 108 16.18 -19.99 -2.31
CA GLU A 108 14.81 -19.61 -2.61
C GLU A 108 13.98 -19.74 -1.35
N TRP A 109 12.92 -18.96 -1.28
CA TRP A 109 11.94 -19.01 -0.20
C TRP A 109 10.59 -19.28 -0.81
N THR A 110 9.79 -20.12 -0.15
CA THR A 110 8.38 -20.26 -0.49
C THR A 110 7.56 -19.36 0.42
N PHE A 111 6.86 -18.38 -0.13
CA PHE A 111 5.88 -17.59 0.61
C PHE A 111 4.50 -18.21 0.49
N ILE A 112 3.70 -18.02 1.53
CA ILE A 112 2.39 -18.65 1.67
C ILE A 112 1.41 -17.60 2.21
N LEU A 113 0.28 -17.44 1.53
CA LEU A 113 -0.89 -16.74 2.05
C LEU A 113 -1.88 -17.78 2.55
N SER A 114 -2.29 -17.68 3.81
CA SER A 114 -3.25 -18.60 4.42
C SER A 114 -4.45 -17.85 5.00
N ASP A 115 -5.64 -18.44 4.87
CA ASP A 115 -6.88 -17.93 5.48
C ASP A 115 -6.94 -18.17 7.00
N ASN A 116 -6.04 -18.99 7.58
CA ASN A 116 -6.01 -19.22 9.01
C ASN A 116 -5.25 -18.09 9.75
N LEU A 117 -6.02 -17.17 10.35
CA LEU A 117 -5.52 -16.00 11.06
C LEU A 117 -5.31 -16.20 12.57
N GLU A 118 -5.62 -17.40 13.10
CA GLU A 118 -5.72 -17.65 14.55
C GLU A 118 -4.46 -18.28 15.14
N LEU A 119 -3.55 -18.79 14.31
CA LEU A 119 -2.37 -19.50 14.79
C LEU A 119 -1.39 -18.58 15.53
N TRP A 120 -0.90 -19.06 16.67
CA TRP A 120 0.21 -18.45 17.39
C TRP A 120 1.54 -18.88 16.76
N GLY A 121 1.88 -18.22 15.66
CA GLY A 121 3.03 -18.58 14.85
C GLY A 121 2.75 -19.77 13.96
N ALA A 122 3.67 -20.73 13.87
CA ALA A 122 3.55 -21.89 12.97
C ALA A 122 3.10 -23.19 13.68
N ILE A 123 2.82 -23.14 14.99
CA ILE A 123 2.38 -24.31 15.75
C ILE A 123 0.95 -24.65 15.31
N GLY A 124 0.73 -25.88 14.85
CA GLY A 124 -0.58 -26.32 14.34
C GLY A 124 -0.87 -25.90 12.91
N TYR A 125 0.11 -25.37 12.18
CA TYR A 125 -0.04 -25.06 10.76
C TYR A 125 -0.26 -26.33 9.94
N THR A 126 -1.22 -26.27 9.01
CA THR A 126 -1.47 -27.24 7.94
C THR A 126 -1.67 -26.49 6.62
N ASP A 127 -1.41 -27.16 5.50
CA ASP A 127 -1.56 -26.57 4.17
C ASP A 127 -3.01 -26.54 3.65
N GLU A 128 -3.96 -27.11 4.40
CA GLU A 128 -5.39 -27.12 4.07
C GLU A 128 -6.00 -25.71 3.93
N ASN A 129 -5.40 -24.71 4.58
CA ASN A 129 -5.86 -23.32 4.56
C ASN A 129 -4.96 -22.41 3.71
N ASP A 130 -4.07 -22.98 2.88
CA ASP A 130 -3.24 -22.19 1.97
C ASP A 130 -4.07 -21.71 0.79
N VAL A 131 -4.10 -20.39 0.61
CA VAL A 131 -4.76 -19.72 -0.54
C VAL A 131 -3.79 -19.61 -1.70
N LEU A 132 -2.52 -19.31 -1.39
CA LEU A 132 -1.48 -19.19 -2.40
C LEU A 132 -0.14 -19.63 -1.81
N ARG A 133 0.60 -20.44 -2.58
CA ARG A 133 1.96 -20.87 -2.27
C ARG A 133 2.84 -20.66 -3.49
N PHE A 134 3.91 -19.89 -3.36
CA PHE A 134 4.78 -19.52 -4.47
C PHE A 134 6.22 -19.34 -4.02
N THR A 135 7.17 -19.52 -4.94
CA THR A 135 8.60 -19.50 -4.62
C THR A 135 9.29 -18.31 -5.28
N VAL A 136 10.15 -17.63 -4.51
CA VAL A 136 10.95 -16.49 -4.96
C VAL A 136 12.42 -16.69 -4.62
N PRO A 137 13.36 -16.09 -5.36
CA PRO A 137 14.78 -16.18 -5.04
C PRO A 137 15.11 -15.50 -3.71
N SER A 138 15.93 -16.15 -2.91
CA SER A 138 16.57 -15.54 -1.74
C SER A 138 17.88 -14.89 -2.16
N LYS A 139 18.11 -13.68 -1.66
CA LYS A 139 19.32 -12.89 -1.93
C LYS A 139 20.06 -12.63 -0.63
N LYS A 140 21.37 -12.45 -0.75
CA LYS A 140 22.20 -11.97 0.35
C LYS A 140 22.19 -10.44 0.37
N SER A 141 21.77 -9.85 1.48
CA SER A 141 21.84 -8.40 1.68
C SER A 141 23.29 -7.94 1.78
N LYS A 142 23.58 -6.74 1.25
CA LYS A 142 24.89 -6.08 1.42
C LYS A 142 25.09 -5.65 2.87
N GLU A 143 24.06 -5.02 3.42
CA GLU A 143 24.02 -4.55 4.80
C GLU A 143 23.51 -5.63 5.77
N MET A 144 23.86 -5.45 7.04
CA MET A 144 23.35 -6.24 8.14
C MET A 144 22.08 -5.58 8.70
N TYR A 145 20.96 -6.31 8.68
CA TYR A 145 19.69 -5.88 9.25
C TYR A 145 19.53 -6.48 10.63
N GLU A 146 19.86 -5.71 11.67
CA GLU A 146 19.77 -6.17 13.06
C GLU A 146 18.33 -6.51 13.46
N THR A 147 17.34 -5.79 12.93
CA THR A 147 15.92 -6.04 13.22
C THR A 147 15.20 -6.37 11.94
N MET A 148 14.38 -7.42 11.97
CA MET A 148 13.58 -7.83 10.82
C MET A 148 12.72 -6.68 10.32
N GLU A 149 12.73 -6.49 9.01
CA GLU A 149 11.99 -5.43 8.33
C GLU A 149 11.19 -6.02 7.19
N LEU A 150 9.92 -5.62 7.13
CA LEU A 150 9.09 -5.69 5.93
C LEU A 150 8.93 -4.28 5.38
N SER A 151 9.05 -4.11 4.06
CA SER A 151 8.89 -2.81 3.39
C SER A 151 8.34 -2.96 1.98
N PHE A 152 7.67 -1.91 1.49
CA PHE A 152 7.25 -1.81 0.09
C PHE A 152 8.26 -0.95 -0.68
N ASN A 153 8.83 -1.49 -1.74
CA ASN A 153 9.76 -0.79 -2.64
C ASN A 153 9.32 -0.95 -4.10
N ASP A 154 10.08 -0.38 -5.04
CA ASP A 154 9.85 -0.49 -6.49
C ASP A 154 8.40 -0.15 -6.89
N MET A 155 7.91 0.94 -6.30
CA MET A 155 6.57 1.46 -6.52
C MET A 155 6.38 1.86 -7.99
N THR A 156 5.25 1.47 -8.54
CA THR A 156 4.70 1.86 -9.84
C THR A 156 3.24 2.25 -9.65
N ASP A 157 2.62 2.83 -10.67
CA ASP A 157 1.20 3.19 -10.62
C ASP A 157 0.27 1.99 -10.40
N THR A 158 0.74 0.76 -10.68
CA THR A 158 -0.06 -0.47 -10.61
C THR A 158 0.56 -1.55 -9.73
N GLY A 159 1.58 -1.23 -8.94
CA GLY A 159 2.19 -2.26 -8.10
C GLY A 159 3.40 -1.84 -7.25
N ALA A 160 3.74 -2.67 -6.27
CA ALA A 160 4.99 -2.60 -5.50
C ALA A 160 5.62 -3.98 -5.27
N THR A 161 6.85 -4.01 -4.76
CA THR A 161 7.51 -5.21 -4.24
C THR A 161 7.50 -5.19 -2.71
N LEU A 162 6.89 -6.20 -2.08
CA LEU A 162 7.05 -6.45 -0.65
C LEU A 162 8.40 -7.14 -0.41
N ASN A 163 9.28 -6.51 0.35
CA ASN A 163 10.59 -7.03 0.70
C ASN A 163 10.66 -7.39 2.17
N LEU A 164 11.31 -8.51 2.47
CA LEU A 164 11.75 -8.91 3.79
C LEU A 164 13.28 -8.82 3.86
N HIS A 165 13.78 -8.13 4.88
CA HIS A 165 15.19 -8.12 5.27
C HIS A 165 15.38 -8.53 6.72
N TRP A 166 16.32 -9.44 6.97
CA TRP A 166 16.78 -9.76 8.32
C TRP A 166 18.17 -10.41 8.27
N GLU A 167 19.05 -10.04 9.20
CA GLU A 167 20.46 -10.42 9.17
C GLU A 167 21.07 -10.00 7.81
N LYS A 168 21.64 -10.93 7.05
CA LYS A 168 22.13 -10.72 5.68
C LYS A 168 21.27 -11.42 4.64
N THR A 169 19.99 -11.66 4.94
CA THR A 169 19.07 -12.36 4.03
C THR A 169 17.97 -11.42 3.58
N ALA A 170 17.63 -11.54 2.31
CA ALA A 170 16.55 -10.83 1.64
C ALA A 170 15.69 -11.82 0.85
N ALA A 171 14.38 -11.64 0.90
CA ALA A 171 13.44 -12.28 -0.01
C ALA A 171 12.24 -11.34 -0.17
N GLY A 172 11.65 -11.29 -1.35
CA GLY A 172 10.55 -10.38 -1.62
C GLY A 172 9.78 -10.79 -2.85
N PHE A 173 8.57 -10.26 -2.98
CA PHE A 173 7.65 -10.61 -4.03
C PHE A 173 6.81 -9.43 -4.52
N ARG A 174 6.38 -9.51 -5.77
CA ARG A 174 5.65 -8.48 -6.51
C ARG A 174 4.15 -8.58 -6.23
N ILE A 175 3.55 -7.43 -5.93
CA ILE A 175 2.10 -7.24 -5.76
C ILE A 175 1.60 -6.24 -6.81
N GLU A 176 0.73 -6.68 -7.70
CA GLU A 176 0.16 -5.88 -8.78
C GLU A 176 -1.35 -5.69 -8.60
N THR A 177 -1.87 -4.58 -9.10
CA THR A 177 -3.26 -4.17 -8.94
C THR A 177 -3.84 -3.75 -10.29
N GLU A 178 -5.11 -4.06 -10.53
CA GLU A 178 -5.81 -3.66 -11.75
C GLU A 178 -6.34 -2.23 -11.61
N VAL A 179 -5.64 -1.26 -12.22
CA VAL A 179 -6.02 0.17 -12.17
C VAL A 179 -6.76 0.60 -13.43
N ASP A 180 -6.29 0.17 -14.61
CA ASP A 180 -6.78 0.69 -15.89
C ASP A 180 -8.27 0.47 -16.14
N PRO A 181 -8.82 -0.76 -15.94
CA PRO A 181 -10.25 -0.97 -16.14
C PRO A 181 -11.11 -0.12 -15.22
N VAL A 182 -10.64 0.14 -13.98
CA VAL A 182 -11.37 0.94 -12.99
C VAL A 182 -11.41 2.41 -13.38
N VAL A 183 -10.26 2.99 -13.75
CA VAL A 183 -10.19 4.40 -14.14
C VAL A 183 -10.88 4.63 -15.49
N MET A 184 -10.75 3.71 -16.45
CA MET A 184 -11.43 3.84 -17.75
C MET A 184 -12.95 3.76 -17.62
N ALA A 185 -13.48 2.88 -16.75
CA ALA A 185 -14.92 2.84 -16.47
C ALA A 185 -15.41 4.17 -15.85
N GLN A 186 -14.63 4.75 -14.93
CA GLN A 186 -14.92 6.05 -14.33
C GLN A 186 -14.91 7.19 -15.36
N ILE A 187 -13.92 7.22 -16.26
CA ILE A 187 -13.86 8.21 -17.35
C ILE A 187 -15.06 8.04 -18.29
N GLN A 188 -15.40 6.81 -18.65
CA GLN A 188 -16.56 6.52 -19.50
C GLN A 188 -17.84 7.08 -18.89
N GLU A 189 -18.12 6.75 -17.63
CA GLU A 189 -19.34 7.19 -16.94
C GLU A 189 -19.37 8.71 -16.71
N MET A 190 -18.31 9.25 -16.10
CA MET A 190 -18.32 10.62 -15.56
C MET A 190 -17.90 11.69 -16.58
N VAL A 191 -17.25 11.33 -17.68
CA VAL A 191 -16.81 12.28 -18.70
C VAL A 191 -17.55 12.06 -20.01
N ILE A 192 -17.51 10.84 -20.55
CA ILE A 192 -18.00 10.56 -21.90
C ILE A 192 -19.53 10.46 -21.91
N ASP A 193 -20.11 9.56 -21.11
CA ASP A 193 -21.56 9.32 -21.07
C ASP A 193 -22.30 10.52 -20.49
N ALA A 194 -21.75 11.10 -19.41
CA ALA A 194 -22.28 12.31 -18.80
C ALA A 194 -22.09 13.58 -19.64
N LYS A 195 -21.27 13.53 -20.71
CA LYS A 195 -20.87 14.70 -21.53
C LYS A 195 -20.44 15.88 -20.65
N SER A 196 -19.52 15.60 -19.73
CA SER A 196 -19.18 16.52 -18.65
C SER A 196 -18.43 17.75 -19.15
N ASP A 197 -18.91 18.92 -18.75
CA ASP A 197 -18.20 20.20 -18.90
C ASP A 197 -17.41 20.58 -17.63
N ASN A 198 -17.30 19.67 -16.65
CA ASN A 198 -16.56 19.94 -15.42
C ASN A 198 -15.04 20.00 -15.71
N PRO A 199 -14.37 21.15 -15.52
CA PRO A 199 -12.96 21.29 -15.89
C PRO A 199 -12.03 20.37 -15.11
N GLY A 200 -12.39 20.01 -13.87
CA GLY A 200 -11.62 19.08 -13.05
C GLY A 200 -11.68 17.65 -13.57
N LEU A 201 -12.88 17.17 -13.95
CA LEU A 201 -13.05 15.82 -14.53
C LEU A 201 -12.35 15.71 -15.90
N LEU A 202 -12.47 16.74 -16.74
CA LEU A 202 -11.80 16.81 -18.03
C LEU A 202 -10.27 16.79 -17.88
N TYR A 203 -9.72 17.54 -16.91
CA TYR A 203 -8.30 17.50 -16.59
C TYR A 203 -7.85 16.11 -16.12
N GLN A 204 -8.61 15.48 -15.21
CA GLN A 204 -8.29 14.14 -14.70
C GLN A 204 -8.26 13.10 -15.83
N ALA A 205 -9.25 13.12 -16.71
CA ALA A 205 -9.30 12.20 -17.85
C ALA A 205 -8.16 12.43 -18.84
N ALA A 206 -7.88 13.70 -19.20
CA ALA A 206 -6.75 14.03 -20.07
C ALA A 206 -5.40 13.63 -19.46
N SER A 207 -5.22 13.85 -18.17
CA SER A 207 -4.00 13.47 -17.43
C SER A 207 -3.80 11.96 -17.45
N TYR A 208 -4.88 11.20 -17.24
CA TYR A 208 -4.83 9.74 -17.28
C TYR A 208 -4.47 9.23 -18.67
N TYR A 209 -5.08 9.79 -19.72
CA TYR A 209 -4.80 9.43 -21.11
C TYR A 209 -3.35 9.76 -21.49
N TYR A 210 -2.86 10.95 -21.12
CA TYR A 210 -1.48 11.36 -21.34
C TYR A 210 -0.46 10.42 -20.68
N THR A 211 -0.72 10.04 -19.43
CA THR A 211 0.21 9.24 -18.61
C THR A 211 0.28 7.79 -19.07
N ASN A 212 -0.84 7.24 -19.56
CA ASN A 212 -0.95 5.84 -19.97
C ASN A 212 -0.90 5.65 -21.50
N ASP A 213 -0.36 6.62 -22.23
CA ASP A 213 -0.18 6.57 -23.69
C ASP A 213 -1.45 6.15 -24.46
N LYS A 214 -2.60 6.71 -24.07
CA LYS A 214 -3.90 6.48 -24.73
C LYS A 214 -4.10 7.44 -25.90
N ASP A 215 -5.35 7.72 -26.26
CA ASP A 215 -5.70 8.66 -27.34
C ASP A 215 -5.30 10.09 -26.98
N MET A 216 -4.22 10.58 -27.60
CA MET A 216 -3.70 11.94 -27.36
C MET A 216 -4.59 13.03 -27.98
N GLU A 217 -5.32 12.74 -29.06
CA GLU A 217 -6.25 13.72 -29.65
C GLU A 217 -7.43 13.95 -28.71
N GLN A 218 -7.99 12.88 -28.16
CA GLN A 218 -9.06 12.97 -27.17
C GLN A 218 -8.59 13.67 -25.88
N ALA A 219 -7.38 13.34 -25.40
CA ALA A 219 -6.78 14.03 -24.26
C ALA A 219 -6.61 15.53 -24.53
N HIS A 220 -6.21 15.89 -25.76
CA HIS A 220 -6.06 17.28 -26.17
C HIS A 220 -7.40 18.03 -26.17
N GLU A 221 -8.47 17.41 -26.68
CA GLU A 221 -9.81 18.02 -26.64
C GLU A 221 -10.26 18.31 -25.20
N TRP A 222 -10.11 17.35 -24.29
CA TRP A 222 -10.51 17.53 -22.89
C TRP A 222 -9.66 18.57 -22.17
N ILE A 223 -8.34 18.57 -22.36
CA ILE A 223 -7.48 19.54 -21.68
C ILE A 223 -7.71 20.96 -22.22
N GLN A 224 -7.99 21.12 -23.52
CA GLN A 224 -8.37 22.42 -24.10
C GLN A 224 -9.63 22.98 -23.44
N LYS A 225 -10.68 22.14 -23.31
CA LYS A 225 -11.93 22.53 -22.63
C LYS A 225 -11.71 22.87 -21.16
N SER A 226 -10.92 22.06 -20.45
CA SER A 226 -10.56 22.31 -19.04
C SER A 226 -9.85 23.66 -18.86
N VAL A 227 -8.80 23.92 -19.66
CA VAL A 227 -8.00 25.15 -19.62
C VAL A 227 -8.83 26.37 -20.02
N ALA A 228 -9.70 26.25 -21.01
CA ALA A 228 -10.57 27.35 -21.45
C ALA A 228 -11.58 27.76 -20.36
N ALA A 229 -12.05 26.80 -19.55
CA ALA A 229 -13.03 27.05 -18.49
C ALA A 229 -12.39 27.56 -17.19
N ASP A 230 -11.27 26.97 -16.74
CA ASP A 230 -10.57 27.37 -15.52
C ASP A 230 -9.04 27.20 -15.66
N PRO A 231 -8.34 28.16 -16.28
CA PRO A 231 -6.91 28.03 -16.54
C PRO A 231 -6.12 28.06 -15.23
N LYS A 232 -5.41 26.95 -14.95
CA LYS A 232 -4.45 26.82 -13.85
C LYS A 232 -3.08 26.45 -14.39
N TYR A 233 -2.01 26.90 -13.74
CA TYR A 233 -0.64 26.63 -14.20
C TYR A 233 -0.39 25.13 -14.48
N TRP A 234 -0.90 24.21 -13.64
CA TRP A 234 -0.74 22.77 -13.85
C TRP A 234 -1.59 22.20 -14.99
N THR A 235 -2.80 22.72 -15.22
CA THR A 235 -3.65 22.31 -16.34
C THR A 235 -3.07 22.75 -17.68
N VAL A 236 -2.54 23.98 -17.75
CA VAL A 236 -1.88 24.52 -18.95
C VAL A 236 -0.56 23.80 -19.19
N HIS A 237 0.17 23.42 -18.14
CA HIS A 237 1.38 22.60 -18.27
C HIS A 237 1.08 21.23 -18.90
N LEU A 238 -0.02 20.57 -18.47
CA LEU A 238 -0.45 19.32 -19.07
C LEU A 238 -0.83 19.50 -20.55
N LYS A 239 -1.53 20.59 -20.90
CA LYS A 239 -1.84 20.93 -22.31
C LYS A 239 -0.57 21.02 -23.14
N ALA A 240 0.46 21.74 -22.67
CA ALA A 240 1.74 21.85 -23.36
C ALA A 240 2.40 20.49 -23.61
N LYS A 241 2.36 19.58 -22.63
CA LYS A 241 2.92 18.22 -22.77
C LYS A 241 2.14 17.35 -23.76
N ILE A 242 0.82 17.51 -23.81
CA ILE A 242 -0.04 16.80 -24.78
C ILE A 242 0.24 17.34 -26.20
N GLU A 243 0.33 18.65 -26.36
CA GLU A 243 0.67 19.30 -27.63
C GLU A 243 2.04 18.86 -28.15
N ASP A 244 3.05 18.76 -27.28
CA ASP A 244 4.36 18.19 -27.62
C ASP A 244 4.24 16.74 -28.14
N LYS A 245 3.51 15.86 -27.43
CA LYS A 245 3.26 14.49 -27.90
C LYS A 245 2.54 14.40 -29.23
N LEU A 246 1.74 15.41 -29.57
CA LEU A 246 1.05 15.52 -30.87
C LEU A 246 1.92 16.17 -31.96
N GLY A 247 3.14 16.61 -31.64
CA GLY A 247 4.02 17.32 -32.58
C GLY A 247 3.61 18.77 -32.85
N LEU A 248 2.75 19.34 -32.01
CA LEU A 248 2.29 20.73 -32.07
C LEU A 248 3.28 21.64 -31.34
N THR A 249 4.51 21.72 -31.85
CA THR A 249 5.64 22.34 -31.15
C THR A 249 5.41 23.83 -30.84
N GLU A 250 4.83 24.59 -31.76
CA GLU A 250 4.58 26.02 -31.54
C GLU A 250 3.53 26.24 -30.45
N GLU A 251 2.45 25.46 -30.47
CA GLU A 251 1.38 25.49 -29.49
C GLU A 251 1.88 25.04 -28.12
N ALA A 252 2.70 23.99 -28.07
CA ALA A 252 3.30 23.48 -26.84
C ALA A 252 4.16 24.55 -26.15
N ILE A 253 4.98 25.30 -26.91
CA ILE A 253 5.78 26.42 -26.38
C ILE A 253 4.86 27.53 -25.84
N GLN A 254 3.82 27.92 -26.58
CA GLN A 254 2.88 28.95 -26.14
C GLN A 254 2.16 28.55 -24.84
N SER A 255 1.67 27.32 -24.75
CA SER A 255 1.06 26.78 -23.54
C SER A 255 2.06 26.73 -22.38
N ALA A 256 3.31 26.32 -22.61
CA ALA A 256 4.32 26.26 -21.57
C ALA A 256 4.68 27.66 -21.03
N GLU A 257 4.79 28.69 -21.90
CA GLU A 257 5.00 30.08 -21.49
C GLU A 257 3.82 30.62 -20.66
N MET A 258 2.58 30.34 -21.08
CA MET A 258 1.39 30.71 -20.31
C MET A 258 1.36 30.02 -18.95
N SER A 259 1.67 28.72 -18.90
CA SER A 259 1.76 27.97 -17.64
C SER A 259 2.82 28.55 -16.71
N LYS A 260 3.99 28.91 -17.26
CA LYS A 260 5.10 29.54 -16.54
C LYS A 260 4.68 30.87 -15.92
N GLN A 261 4.00 31.74 -16.68
CA GLN A 261 3.49 33.01 -16.17
C GLN A 261 2.52 32.80 -15.00
N LEU A 262 1.53 31.91 -15.16
CA LEU A 262 0.57 31.59 -14.10
C LEU A 262 1.26 31.00 -12.86
N ALA A 263 2.32 30.22 -13.04
CA ALA A 263 3.10 29.65 -11.93
C ALA A 263 3.90 30.73 -11.20
N ASP A 264 4.50 31.68 -11.92
CA ASP A 264 5.25 32.81 -11.35
C ASP A 264 4.33 33.74 -10.53
N GLU A 265 3.15 34.07 -11.07
CA GLU A 265 2.12 34.83 -10.35
C GLU A 265 1.68 34.12 -9.06
N ALA A 266 1.58 32.78 -9.10
CA ALA A 266 1.29 31.94 -7.94
C ALA A 266 2.50 31.70 -7.02
N LYS A 267 3.69 32.25 -7.36
CA LYS A 267 4.98 32.04 -6.67
C LYS A 267 5.37 30.56 -6.53
N ASN A 268 4.98 29.74 -7.51
CA ASN A 268 5.30 28.32 -7.58
C ASN A 268 6.52 28.08 -8.49
N MET A 269 7.72 28.22 -7.93
CA MET A 269 8.97 28.07 -8.66
C MET A 269 9.20 26.67 -9.24
N ASP A 270 8.60 25.63 -8.65
CA ASP A 270 8.72 24.27 -9.19
C ASP A 270 8.09 24.17 -10.58
N TYR A 271 6.93 24.79 -10.77
CA TYR A 271 6.26 24.84 -12.08
C TYR A 271 6.90 25.82 -13.06
N VAL A 272 7.48 26.92 -12.59
CA VAL A 272 8.32 27.79 -13.45
C VAL A 272 9.47 26.96 -14.04
N ASN A 273 10.19 26.21 -13.20
CA ASN A 273 11.30 25.36 -13.60
C ASN A 273 10.87 24.16 -14.47
N LEU A 274 9.65 23.62 -14.29
CA LEU A 274 9.10 22.58 -15.16
C LEU A 274 8.85 23.11 -16.58
N ASN A 275 8.26 24.31 -16.70
CA ASN A 275 8.00 24.91 -17.99
C ASN A 275 9.28 25.37 -18.70
N ASP A 276 10.25 25.95 -17.99
CA ASP A 276 11.55 26.30 -18.59
C ASP A 276 12.26 25.09 -19.19
N ARG A 277 12.21 23.94 -18.50
CA ARG A 277 12.77 22.68 -19.03
C ARG A 277 12.02 22.18 -20.25
N LEU A 278 10.69 22.28 -20.26
CA LEU A 278 9.87 21.88 -21.40
C LEU A 278 10.15 22.77 -22.62
N ILE A 279 10.10 24.10 -22.45
CA ILE A 279 10.39 25.07 -23.52
C ILE A 279 11.78 24.82 -24.11
N LYS A 280 12.80 24.61 -23.27
CA LYS A 280 14.16 24.31 -23.73
C LYS A 280 14.25 22.99 -24.50
N ALA A 281 13.44 21.99 -24.18
CA ALA A 281 13.42 20.71 -24.88
C ALA A 281 12.73 20.79 -26.25
N LEU A 282 11.89 21.80 -26.47
CA LEU A 282 11.11 22.03 -27.70
C LEU A 282 11.84 22.92 -28.73
N GLN A 283 12.98 23.51 -28.37
CA GLN A 283 13.81 24.39 -29.20
C GLN A 283 14.98 23.64 -29.86
#